data_AF-M1FF90-F1
#
_entry.id   AF-M1FF90-F1
#
_cell.length_a   1.000
_cell.length_b   1.000
_cell.length_c   1.000
_cell.angle_alpha   90.00
_cell.angle_beta   90.00
_cell.angle_gamma   90.00
#
_symmetry.space_group_name_H-M   'P 1'
#
loop_
_entity.id
_entity.type
_entity.pdbx_description
1 polymer ?
#
loop_
_entity_poly.entity_id
_entity_poly.type
_entity_poly.pdbx_seq_one_letter_code
_entity_poly.pdbx_strand_id
1 'polypeptide(L)'
;MFDFLLKPSRLLTAAFLGVLLSGCASRPQWPTGFESAELTDVRFHPQEQYQCGPASLAMMLNAQGVSATPDELIDRVYLPERQGALQVEMVAAARQYGMLVYPLDPDLTSVLTEVSAGHPVLVLQNLRFNWWPQWHFAVVIGFDSAREALILHTGTKRGYRQKVSVFMATWDRSGRWARIIVPPGQIPVTAQPLPYLMAAHDLEATQQPVAAESAYLAAAKAWPDQPAALLGLGNIAYQQGRWAVAAEHYQAMTYRFPDIASGWNNLAEAQLKQGCTEAAEAASITANRLAPDRFFVITPESLAPKSSDVSMTRNCPAPSAY
;
A
#
# COMPACT_ATOMS: atom_id res chain seq x y z
N MET A 1 -3.22 -69.22 -25.11
CA MET A 1 -2.98 -68.12 -26.07
C MET A 1 -4.27 -67.31 -26.14
N PHE A 2 -4.39 -66.28 -25.30
CA PHE A 2 -5.55 -65.37 -25.27
C PHE A 2 -5.02 -63.97 -25.56
N ASP A 3 -5.32 -63.47 -26.76
CA ASP A 3 -4.92 -62.16 -27.24
C ASP A 3 -5.65 -61.05 -26.47
N PHE A 4 -4.89 -60.27 -25.71
CA PHE A 4 -5.36 -59.06 -25.04
C PHE A 4 -5.30 -57.88 -26.02
N LEU A 5 -6.22 -57.83 -26.98
CA LEU A 5 -6.39 -56.68 -27.86
C LEU A 5 -7.06 -55.52 -27.08
N LEU A 6 -6.24 -54.60 -26.58
CA LEU A 6 -6.68 -53.32 -26.03
C LEU A 6 -7.45 -52.51 -27.08
N LYS A 7 -8.74 -52.22 -26.83
CA LYS A 7 -9.57 -51.38 -27.71
C LYS A 7 -8.96 -49.97 -27.85
N PRO A 8 -8.85 -49.42 -29.09
CA PRO A 8 -8.21 -48.12 -29.36
C PRO A 8 -8.88 -46.93 -28.66
N SER A 9 -10.17 -47.05 -28.31
CA SER A 9 -10.89 -46.02 -27.57
C SER A 9 -10.41 -45.83 -26.14
N ARG A 10 -9.91 -46.88 -25.46
CA ARG A 10 -9.38 -46.78 -24.09
C ARG A 10 -7.99 -46.15 -24.04
N LEU A 11 -7.18 -46.34 -25.09
CA LEU A 11 -5.88 -45.70 -25.25
C LEU A 11 -6.02 -44.19 -25.50
N LEU A 12 -7.03 -43.78 -26.28
CA LEU A 12 -7.35 -42.37 -26.52
C LEU A 12 -7.85 -41.66 -25.25
N THR A 13 -8.70 -42.29 -24.42
CA THR A 13 -9.15 -41.68 -23.15
C THR A 13 -8.01 -41.56 -22.13
N ALA A 14 -7.12 -42.56 -22.04
CA ALA A 14 -5.95 -42.50 -21.17
C ALA A 14 -4.92 -41.46 -21.63
N ALA A 15 -4.72 -41.31 -22.94
CA ALA A 15 -3.85 -40.29 -23.52
C ALA A 15 -4.42 -38.87 -23.29
N PHE A 16 -5.74 -38.69 -23.42
CA PHE A 16 -6.39 -37.40 -23.14
C PHE A 16 -6.33 -37.02 -21.65
N LEU A 17 -6.45 -38.00 -20.75
CA LEU A 17 -6.26 -37.79 -19.30
C LEU A 17 -4.80 -37.46 -18.94
N GLY A 18 -3.83 -38.06 -19.65
CA GLY A 18 -2.40 -37.77 -19.49
C GLY A 18 -2.01 -36.36 -19.93
N VAL A 19 -2.63 -35.84 -21.00
CA VAL A 19 -2.40 -34.45 -21.46
C VAL A 19 -3.03 -33.44 -20.50
N LEU A 20 -4.21 -33.72 -19.93
CA LEU A 20 -4.85 -32.86 -18.91
C LEU A 20 -4.09 -32.82 -17.57
N LEU A 21 -3.23 -33.81 -17.30
CA LEU A 21 -2.38 -33.87 -16.11
C LEU A 21 -0.94 -33.37 -16.36
N SER A 22 -0.62 -32.95 -17.59
CA SER A 22 0.66 -32.32 -17.93
C SER A 22 0.67 -30.81 -17.67
N GLY A 23 -0.03 -30.37 -16.63
CA GLY A 23 0.20 -29.04 -16.07
C GLY A 23 1.63 -29.01 -15.53
N CYS A 24 2.49 -28.20 -16.14
CA CYS A 24 3.85 -28.00 -15.67
C CYS A 24 3.81 -27.45 -14.24
N ALA A 25 3.88 -28.33 -13.24
CA ALA A 25 4.12 -27.95 -11.86
C ALA A 25 5.60 -27.53 -11.77
N SER A 26 5.90 -26.31 -12.22
CA SER A 26 7.20 -25.69 -11.97
C SER A 26 7.39 -25.65 -10.46
N ARG A 27 8.44 -26.31 -9.96
CA ARG A 27 8.80 -26.20 -8.56
C ARG A 27 9.16 -24.73 -8.32
N PRO A 28 8.59 -24.07 -7.30
CA PRO A 28 9.00 -22.72 -6.98
C PRO A 28 10.49 -22.74 -6.62
N GLN A 29 11.26 -21.94 -7.33
CA GLN A 29 12.71 -21.85 -7.14
C GLN A 29 13.01 -20.96 -5.94
N TRP A 30 13.95 -21.39 -5.09
CA TRP A 30 14.48 -20.56 -4.01
C TRP A 30 15.36 -19.43 -4.59
N PRO A 31 15.12 -18.15 -4.24
CA PRO A 31 15.97 -17.05 -4.69
C PRO A 31 17.40 -17.17 -4.17
N THR A 32 18.39 -16.96 -5.04
CA THR A 32 19.80 -16.97 -4.65
C THR A 32 20.17 -15.68 -3.92
N GLY A 33 21.16 -15.74 -3.02
CA GLY A 33 21.71 -14.54 -2.36
C GLY A 33 21.03 -14.15 -1.04
N PHE A 34 20.14 -15.00 -0.51
CA PHE A 34 19.51 -14.79 0.79
C PHE A 34 20.14 -15.68 1.87
N GLU A 35 20.69 -15.07 2.92
CA GLU A 35 21.08 -15.75 4.14
C GLU A 35 19.87 -15.90 5.07
N SER A 36 19.80 -17.01 5.82
CA SER A 36 18.69 -17.28 6.73
C SER A 36 18.50 -16.14 7.74
N ALA A 37 17.26 -15.72 7.94
CA ALA A 37 16.90 -14.65 8.87
C ALA A 37 15.68 -15.06 9.71
N GLU A 38 15.61 -14.64 10.97
CA GLU A 38 14.43 -14.84 11.82
C GLU A 38 14.29 -13.67 12.80
N LEU A 39 13.12 -13.06 12.81
CA LEU A 39 12.73 -11.95 13.67
C LEU A 39 12.26 -12.52 15.01
N THR A 40 13.06 -12.36 16.05
CA THR A 40 12.77 -12.92 17.38
C THR A 40 11.77 -12.11 18.18
N ASP A 41 11.61 -10.83 17.84
CA ASP A 41 10.88 -9.86 18.66
C ASP A 41 9.40 -9.72 18.25
N VAL A 42 8.98 -10.46 17.23
CA VAL A 42 7.56 -10.52 16.82
C VAL A 42 6.78 -11.32 17.86
N ARG A 43 6.05 -10.60 18.73
CA ARG A 43 5.22 -11.22 19.77
C ARG A 43 4.14 -12.09 19.14
N PHE A 44 4.25 -13.40 19.30
CA PHE A 44 3.22 -14.34 18.87
C PHE A 44 1.91 -14.20 19.67
N HIS A 45 0.81 -14.06 18.95
CA HIS A 45 -0.54 -14.21 19.47
C HIS A 45 -1.15 -15.51 18.92
N PRO A 46 -1.51 -16.49 19.78
CA PRO A 46 -2.14 -17.72 19.31
C PRO A 46 -3.48 -17.40 18.66
N GLN A 47 -3.72 -17.96 17.49
CA GLN A 47 -4.95 -17.73 16.73
C GLN A 47 -5.93 -18.85 17.07
N GLU A 48 -6.90 -18.57 17.93
CA GLU A 48 -8.03 -19.48 18.18
C GLU A 48 -9.06 -19.36 17.05
N GLN A 49 -10.13 -20.17 17.10
CA GLN A 49 -11.10 -20.27 16.01
C GLN A 49 -11.65 -18.88 15.63
N TYR A 50 -11.56 -18.53 14.34
CA TYR A 50 -11.99 -17.25 13.77
C TYR A 50 -11.17 -15.99 14.11
N GLN A 51 -10.04 -16.12 14.82
CA GLN A 51 -9.19 -14.99 15.23
C GLN A 51 -7.92 -14.79 14.37
N CYS A 52 -7.77 -15.53 13.26
CA CYS A 52 -6.53 -15.47 12.46
C CYS A 52 -6.22 -14.06 11.91
N GLY A 53 -7.25 -13.26 11.58
CA GLY A 53 -7.11 -11.85 11.19
C GLY A 53 -6.66 -10.96 12.35
N PRO A 54 -7.49 -10.77 13.40
CA PRO A 54 -7.16 -9.92 14.55
C PRO A 54 -5.79 -10.24 15.17
N ALA A 55 -5.47 -11.52 15.35
CA ALA A 55 -4.19 -11.93 15.91
C ALA A 55 -3.01 -11.64 14.98
N SER A 56 -3.14 -11.88 13.66
CA SER A 56 -2.07 -11.52 12.72
C SER A 56 -1.87 -10.01 12.63
N LEU A 57 -2.94 -9.22 12.69
CA LEU A 57 -2.84 -7.77 12.71
C LEU A 57 -2.18 -7.27 14.01
N ALA A 58 -2.55 -7.82 15.17
CA ALA A 58 -1.90 -7.50 16.45
C ALA A 58 -0.39 -7.78 16.40
N MET A 59 0.03 -8.92 15.84
CA MET A 59 1.45 -9.25 15.66
C MET A 59 2.18 -8.20 14.80
N MET A 60 1.58 -7.80 13.69
CA MET A 60 2.16 -6.78 12.80
C MET A 60 2.25 -5.40 13.47
N LEU A 61 1.21 -4.98 14.20
CA LEU A 61 1.19 -3.72 14.93
C LEU A 61 2.21 -3.71 16.08
N ASN A 62 2.28 -4.79 16.86
CA ASN A 62 3.22 -4.92 17.97
C ASN A 62 4.67 -4.91 17.50
N ALA A 63 4.97 -5.48 16.32
CA ALA A 63 6.30 -5.41 15.73
C ALA A 63 6.76 -3.97 15.43
N GLN A 64 5.82 -3.03 15.29
CA GLN A 64 6.07 -1.60 15.11
C GLN A 64 5.95 -0.80 16.42
N GLY A 65 5.88 -1.48 17.57
CA GLY A 65 5.73 -0.85 18.88
C GLY A 65 4.32 -0.36 19.19
N VAL A 66 3.33 -0.62 18.33
CA VAL A 66 1.92 -0.26 18.58
C VAL A 66 1.29 -1.32 19.48
N SER A 67 0.84 -0.90 20.68
CA SER A 67 0.12 -1.76 21.59
C SER A 67 -1.29 -2.06 21.05
N ALA A 68 -1.49 -3.29 20.61
CA ALA A 68 -2.77 -3.81 20.17
C ALA A 68 -2.86 -5.30 20.53
N THR A 69 -4.03 -5.73 20.98
CA THR A 69 -4.34 -7.14 21.28
C THR A 69 -5.32 -7.70 20.24
N PRO A 70 -5.36 -9.03 20.05
CA PRO A 70 -6.34 -9.65 19.16
C PRO A 70 -7.78 -9.28 19.57
N ASP A 71 -8.10 -9.28 20.86
CA ASP A 71 -9.45 -9.01 21.38
C ASP A 71 -9.93 -7.60 21.04
N GLU A 72 -9.07 -6.58 21.16
CA GLU A 72 -9.39 -5.19 20.76
C GLU A 72 -9.66 -5.04 19.26
N LEU A 73 -9.11 -5.95 18.45
CA LEU A 73 -9.19 -5.91 16.99
C LEU A 73 -10.35 -6.74 16.43
N ILE A 74 -11.02 -7.57 17.25
CA ILE A 74 -12.16 -8.39 16.82
C ILE A 74 -13.21 -7.50 16.17
N ASP A 75 -13.70 -6.48 16.87
CA ASP A 75 -14.79 -5.63 16.38
C ASP A 75 -14.41 -4.76 15.16
N ARG A 76 -13.11 -4.66 14.84
CA ARG A 76 -12.60 -3.88 13.71
C ARG A 76 -12.35 -4.71 12.46
N VAL A 77 -12.11 -6.01 12.63
CA VAL A 77 -11.55 -6.87 11.57
C VAL A 77 -12.41 -8.11 11.32
N TYR A 78 -13.14 -8.58 12.33
CA TYR A 78 -13.97 -9.78 12.24
C TYR A 78 -15.34 -9.47 11.65
N LEU A 79 -15.73 -10.27 10.64
CA LEU A 79 -17.07 -10.24 10.06
C LEU A 79 -17.82 -11.53 10.43
N PRO A 80 -18.85 -11.46 11.29
CA PRO A 80 -19.63 -12.63 11.71
C PRO A 80 -20.27 -13.39 10.54
N GLU A 81 -20.79 -12.68 9.55
CA GLU A 81 -21.44 -13.25 8.36
C GLU A 81 -20.48 -14.06 7.49
N ARG A 82 -19.18 -13.77 7.58
CA ARG A 82 -18.12 -14.46 6.82
C ARG A 82 -17.24 -15.35 7.69
N GLN A 83 -17.55 -15.44 8.99
CA GLN A 83 -16.81 -16.22 9.98
C GLN A 83 -15.29 -16.01 9.85
N GLY A 84 -14.84 -14.76 9.66
CA GLY A 84 -13.43 -14.46 9.48
C GLY A 84 -13.14 -13.00 9.18
N ALA A 85 -11.88 -12.72 8.90
CA ALA A 85 -11.40 -11.42 8.47
C ALA A 85 -11.20 -11.41 6.96
N LEU A 86 -11.44 -10.26 6.34
CA LEU A 86 -11.20 -10.01 4.93
C LEU A 86 -9.97 -9.11 4.75
N GLN A 87 -9.38 -9.12 3.54
CA GLN A 87 -8.18 -8.34 3.25
C GLN A 87 -8.38 -6.84 3.44
N VAL A 88 -9.56 -6.32 3.08
CA VAL A 88 -9.85 -4.87 3.12
C VAL A 88 -9.94 -4.38 4.57
N GLU A 89 -10.45 -5.21 5.46
CA GLU A 89 -10.70 -4.96 6.87
C GLU A 89 -9.38 -4.98 7.64
N MET A 90 -8.49 -5.92 7.30
CA MET A 90 -7.11 -5.92 7.81
C MET A 90 -6.38 -4.62 7.45
N VAL A 91 -6.50 -4.18 6.20
CA VAL A 91 -5.87 -2.96 5.69
C VAL A 91 -6.49 -1.72 6.34
N ALA A 92 -7.82 -1.64 6.39
CA ALA A 92 -8.55 -0.51 6.98
C ALA A 92 -8.27 -0.39 8.48
N ALA A 93 -8.28 -1.49 9.22
CA ALA A 93 -7.97 -1.48 10.65
C ALA A 93 -6.55 -0.99 10.91
N ALA A 94 -5.54 -1.48 10.17
CA ALA A 94 -4.17 -0.98 10.30
C ALA A 94 -4.06 0.54 10.05
N ARG A 95 -4.77 1.06 9.03
CA ARG A 95 -4.81 2.49 8.74
C ARG A 95 -5.44 3.30 9.86
N GLN A 96 -6.46 2.79 10.55
CA GLN A 96 -7.05 3.46 11.72
C GLN A 96 -6.06 3.59 12.89
N TYR A 97 -5.02 2.75 12.94
CA TYR A 97 -3.89 2.93 13.88
C TYR A 97 -2.82 3.91 13.35
N GLY A 98 -3.10 4.60 12.24
CA GLY A 98 -2.18 5.55 11.61
C GLY A 98 -1.04 4.90 10.85
N MET A 99 -1.14 3.60 10.55
CA MET A 99 -0.07 2.83 9.92
C MET A 99 -0.19 2.83 8.39
N LEU A 100 0.95 2.96 7.71
CA LEU A 100 1.03 2.78 6.27
C LEU A 100 1.04 1.28 5.96
N VAL A 101 0.14 0.88 5.06
CA VAL A 101 0.00 -0.52 4.62
C VAL A 101 0.48 -0.63 3.18
N TYR A 102 1.67 -1.20 3.00
CA TYR A 102 2.33 -1.29 1.70
C TYR A 102 2.09 -2.67 1.05
N PRO A 103 1.61 -2.72 -0.20
CA PRO A 103 1.53 -3.95 -0.98
C PRO A 103 2.91 -4.38 -1.50
N LEU A 104 3.31 -5.61 -1.18
CA LEU A 104 4.50 -6.21 -1.80
C LEU A 104 4.17 -6.71 -3.21
N ASP A 105 5.19 -6.73 -4.06
CA ASP A 105 5.12 -7.45 -5.33
C ASP A 105 4.83 -8.94 -5.08
N PRO A 106 4.06 -9.61 -5.96
CA PRO A 106 3.57 -10.98 -5.75
C PRO A 106 4.67 -12.02 -6.04
N ASP A 107 5.81 -11.90 -5.39
CA ASP A 107 6.97 -12.75 -5.56
C ASP A 107 7.68 -13.04 -4.22
N LEU A 108 8.42 -14.14 -4.18
CA LEU A 108 9.08 -14.58 -2.96
C LEU A 108 10.27 -13.67 -2.59
N THR A 109 10.97 -13.10 -3.57
CA THR A 109 12.12 -12.23 -3.36
C THR A 109 11.74 -10.99 -2.56
N SER A 110 10.59 -10.38 -2.87
CA SER A 110 10.05 -9.23 -2.15
C SER A 110 9.76 -9.56 -0.67
N VAL A 111 9.18 -10.73 -0.40
CA VAL A 111 8.93 -11.22 0.97
C VAL A 111 10.24 -11.43 1.72
N LEU A 112 11.22 -12.12 1.12
CA LEU A 112 12.50 -12.41 1.78
C LEU A 112 13.31 -11.12 2.04
N THR A 113 13.31 -10.18 1.09
CA THR A 113 14.03 -8.91 1.20
C THR A 113 13.57 -8.10 2.41
N GLU A 114 12.26 -8.01 2.61
CA GLU A 114 11.71 -7.23 3.73
C GLU A 114 11.91 -7.94 5.07
N VAL A 115 11.79 -9.26 5.12
CA VAL A 115 12.09 -10.04 6.33
C VAL A 115 13.58 -9.90 6.70
N SER A 116 14.49 -9.95 5.72
CA SER A 116 15.92 -9.68 5.93
C SER A 116 16.18 -8.25 6.44
N ALA A 117 15.32 -7.29 6.09
CA ALA A 117 15.41 -5.91 6.54
C ALA A 117 14.79 -5.67 7.94
N GLY A 118 14.26 -6.72 8.59
CA GLY A 118 13.64 -6.59 9.92
C GLY A 118 12.12 -6.44 9.90
N HIS A 119 11.47 -6.49 8.73
CA HIS A 119 10.03 -6.28 8.61
C HIS A 119 9.28 -7.61 8.52
N PRO A 120 8.40 -7.94 9.48
CA PRO A 120 7.51 -9.10 9.31
C PRO A 120 6.54 -8.84 8.16
N VAL A 121 6.14 -9.90 7.47
CA VAL A 121 5.24 -9.81 6.31
C VAL A 121 3.93 -10.51 6.60
N LEU A 122 2.83 -9.77 6.52
CA LEU A 122 1.48 -10.31 6.63
C LEU A 122 1.09 -10.95 5.30
N VAL A 123 0.71 -12.22 5.32
CA VAL A 123 0.30 -12.97 4.11
C VAL A 123 -1.08 -13.59 4.29
N LEU A 124 -1.78 -13.79 3.18
CA LEU A 124 -3.00 -14.57 3.13
C LEU A 124 -2.74 -15.89 2.40
N GLN A 125 -3.11 -17.01 3.00
CA GLN A 125 -3.01 -18.33 2.39
C GLN A 125 -4.40 -18.96 2.28
N ASN A 126 -4.60 -19.80 1.26
CA ASN A 126 -5.68 -20.79 1.27
C ASN A 126 -5.10 -22.16 1.62
N LEU A 127 -5.35 -22.63 2.84
CA LEU A 127 -4.81 -23.89 3.36
C LEU A 127 -5.50 -25.13 2.77
N ARG A 128 -6.63 -24.95 2.06
CA ARG A 128 -7.37 -25.98 1.33
C ARG A 128 -7.41 -25.65 -0.17
N PHE A 129 -8.26 -26.36 -0.92
CA PHE A 129 -8.40 -26.20 -2.36
C PHE A 129 -9.26 -24.97 -2.71
N ASN A 130 -9.16 -24.48 -3.96
CA ASN A 130 -9.92 -23.30 -4.40
C ASN A 130 -11.44 -23.51 -4.38
N TRP A 131 -11.91 -24.72 -4.66
CA TRP A 131 -13.35 -25.08 -4.65
C TRP A 131 -13.89 -25.35 -3.24
N TRP A 132 -13.01 -25.43 -2.22
CA TRP A 132 -13.38 -25.52 -0.81
C TRP A 132 -12.33 -24.79 0.04
N PRO A 133 -12.35 -23.45 0.05
CA PRO A 133 -11.27 -22.67 0.63
C PRO A 133 -11.24 -22.73 2.17
N GLN A 134 -10.04 -22.54 2.72
CA GLN A 134 -9.80 -22.20 4.11
C GLN A 134 -8.80 -21.05 4.14
N TRP A 135 -9.34 -19.83 4.14
CA TRP A 135 -8.56 -18.60 4.18
C TRP A 135 -7.90 -18.41 5.54
N HIS A 136 -6.62 -18.04 5.51
CA HIS A 136 -5.80 -18.00 6.70
C HIS A 136 -4.74 -16.91 6.62
N PHE A 137 -4.82 -15.94 7.54
CA PHE A 137 -3.75 -14.96 7.71
C PHE A 137 -2.61 -15.55 8.54
N ALA A 138 -1.39 -15.31 8.09
CA ALA A 138 -0.18 -15.68 8.80
C ALA A 138 0.83 -14.53 8.71
N VAL A 139 1.82 -14.55 9.61
CA VAL A 139 2.91 -13.58 9.62
C VAL A 139 4.20 -14.33 9.33
N VAL A 140 4.85 -14.00 8.22
CA VAL A 140 6.21 -14.46 7.93
C VAL A 140 7.15 -13.66 8.81
N ILE A 141 7.90 -14.35 9.65
CA ILE A 141 8.87 -13.77 10.59
C ILE A 141 10.30 -14.18 10.26
N GLY A 142 10.52 -14.99 9.24
CA GLY A 142 11.84 -15.52 8.95
C GLY A 142 11.83 -16.51 7.80
N PHE A 143 13.02 -16.99 7.48
CA PHE A 143 13.24 -18.02 6.49
C PHE A 143 14.58 -18.75 6.72
N ASP A 144 14.65 -19.97 6.22
CA ASP A 144 15.79 -20.86 6.28
C ASP A 144 16.22 -21.22 4.86
N SER A 145 17.32 -20.62 4.42
CA SER A 145 17.89 -20.80 3.09
C SER A 145 18.40 -22.23 2.85
N ALA A 146 18.98 -22.88 3.88
CA ALA A 146 19.51 -24.23 3.77
C ALA A 146 18.40 -25.29 3.65
N ARG A 147 17.23 -25.02 4.25
CA ARG A 147 16.06 -25.92 4.22
C ARG A 147 14.98 -25.50 3.22
N GLU A 148 15.20 -24.41 2.49
CA GLU A 148 14.24 -23.77 1.58
C GLU A 148 12.84 -23.65 2.23
N ALA A 149 12.79 -23.01 3.40
CA ALA A 149 11.57 -22.93 4.20
C ALA A 149 11.33 -21.51 4.72
N LEU A 150 10.06 -21.10 4.77
CA LEU A 150 9.64 -19.89 5.47
C LEU A 150 9.29 -20.24 6.91
N ILE A 151 9.47 -19.27 7.81
CA ILE A 151 9.18 -19.37 9.24
C ILE A 151 8.00 -18.44 9.52
N LEU A 152 6.88 -19.02 9.96
CA LEU A 152 5.62 -18.29 10.12
C LEU A 152 5.10 -18.35 11.56
N HIS A 153 4.47 -17.27 11.99
CA HIS A 153 3.48 -17.30 13.06
C HIS A 153 2.10 -17.56 12.43
N THR A 154 1.47 -18.69 12.76
CA THR A 154 0.29 -19.18 12.06
C THR A 154 -0.57 -20.09 12.92
N GLY A 155 -1.89 -19.85 12.99
CA GLY A 155 -2.77 -20.62 13.88
C GLY A 155 -2.30 -20.55 15.33
N THR A 156 -2.27 -21.70 16.00
CA THR A 156 -1.67 -21.87 17.33
C THR A 156 -0.16 -22.18 17.31
N LYS A 157 0.49 -22.10 16.14
CA LYS A 157 1.90 -22.46 15.95
C LYS A 157 2.79 -21.22 15.86
N ARG A 158 3.67 -21.07 16.86
CA ARG A 158 4.80 -20.12 16.86
C ARG A 158 5.94 -20.67 16.00
N GLY A 159 6.54 -19.82 15.16
CA GLY A 159 7.76 -20.13 14.41
C GLY A 159 7.67 -21.39 13.53
N TYR A 160 6.49 -21.67 12.96
CA TYR A 160 6.25 -22.84 12.15
C TYR A 160 7.06 -22.79 10.85
N ARG A 161 7.94 -23.76 10.65
CA ARG A 161 8.73 -23.91 9.43
C ARG A 161 7.90 -24.60 8.35
N GLN A 162 7.58 -23.87 7.28
CA GLN A 162 6.85 -24.36 6.11
C GLN A 162 7.77 -24.39 4.90
N LYS A 163 7.90 -25.55 4.23
CA LYS A 163 8.67 -25.67 2.98
C LYS A 163 8.14 -24.69 1.93
N VAL A 164 9.05 -24.08 1.16
CA VAL A 164 8.70 -23.10 0.13
C VAL A 164 7.66 -23.63 -0.86
N SER A 165 7.76 -24.91 -1.24
CA SER A 165 6.79 -25.54 -2.14
C SER A 165 5.36 -25.55 -1.60
N VAL A 166 5.20 -25.76 -0.29
CA VAL A 166 3.89 -25.73 0.37
C VAL A 166 3.41 -24.30 0.52
N PHE A 167 4.29 -23.39 0.94
CA PHE A 167 3.97 -21.97 1.11
C PHE A 167 3.48 -21.36 -0.21
N MET A 168 4.22 -21.55 -1.30
CA MET A 168 3.86 -21.02 -2.61
C MET A 168 2.54 -21.62 -3.10
N ALA A 169 2.33 -22.92 -2.95
CA ALA A 169 1.08 -23.56 -3.39
C ALA A 169 -0.18 -23.04 -2.66
N THR A 170 -0.08 -22.64 -1.39
CA THR A 170 -1.21 -22.07 -0.62
C THR A 170 -1.32 -20.55 -0.82
N TRP A 171 -0.22 -19.86 -1.11
CA TRP A 171 -0.15 -18.42 -1.36
C TRP A 171 -0.57 -18.04 -2.79
N ASP A 172 -0.26 -18.87 -3.79
CA ASP A 172 -0.72 -18.69 -5.18
C ASP A 172 -2.25 -18.58 -5.26
N ARG A 173 -2.95 -19.35 -4.43
CA ARG A 173 -4.41 -19.39 -4.35
C ARG A 173 -5.03 -18.08 -3.83
N SER A 174 -4.26 -17.25 -3.13
CA SER A 174 -4.69 -15.93 -2.67
C SER A 174 -4.31 -14.80 -3.62
N GLY A 175 -3.75 -15.13 -4.80
CA GLY A 175 -3.13 -14.14 -5.68
C GLY A 175 -1.83 -13.58 -5.10
N ARG A 176 -1.15 -14.35 -4.25
CA ARG A 176 0.08 -13.96 -3.55
C ARG A 176 -0.07 -12.66 -2.77
N TRP A 177 -1.19 -12.52 -2.08
CA TRP A 177 -1.44 -11.35 -1.27
C TRP A 177 -0.44 -11.28 -0.10
N ALA A 178 0.35 -10.21 -0.04
CA ALA A 178 1.28 -9.91 1.03
C ALA A 178 1.35 -8.41 1.31
N ARG A 179 1.46 -8.04 2.59
CA ARG A 179 1.50 -6.65 3.05
C ARG A 179 2.55 -6.45 4.12
N ILE A 180 3.13 -5.25 4.11
CA ILE A 180 3.88 -4.71 5.22
C ILE A 180 3.07 -3.61 5.87
N ILE A 181 3.19 -3.51 7.19
CA ILE A 181 2.54 -2.49 8.01
C ILE A 181 3.67 -1.80 8.76
N VAL A 182 3.91 -0.53 8.43
CA VAL A 182 5.01 0.28 8.97
C VAL A 182 4.49 1.67 9.37
N PRO A 183 5.20 2.37 10.27
CA PRO A 183 4.94 3.78 10.52
C PRO A 183 5.02 4.58 9.20
N PRO A 184 4.14 5.57 8.99
CA PRO A 184 4.03 6.27 7.71
C PRO A 184 5.30 7.00 7.30
N GLY A 185 6.15 7.44 8.23
CA GLY A 185 7.44 8.06 7.90
C GLY A 185 8.54 7.10 7.43
N GLN A 186 8.29 5.79 7.41
CA GLN A 186 9.26 4.78 6.98
C GLN A 186 8.99 4.35 5.53
N ILE A 187 10.07 4.15 4.77
CA ILE A 187 10.04 3.63 3.41
C ILE A 187 10.43 2.14 3.48
N PRO A 188 9.52 1.20 3.16
CA PRO A 188 9.87 -0.22 3.02
C PRO A 188 11.03 -0.43 2.03
N VAL A 189 11.85 -1.46 2.22
CA VAL A 189 13.07 -1.65 1.41
C VAL A 189 12.75 -1.98 -0.05
N THR A 190 11.61 -2.62 -0.29
CA THR A 190 11.09 -2.93 -1.63
C THR A 190 10.16 -1.86 -2.19
N ALA A 191 10.05 -0.71 -1.51
CA ALA A 191 9.07 0.30 -1.88
C ALA A 191 9.36 0.90 -3.27
N GLN A 192 8.32 0.91 -4.09
CA GLN A 192 8.29 1.65 -5.34
C GLN A 192 7.47 2.94 -5.17
N PRO A 193 7.81 4.02 -5.90
CA PRO A 193 7.21 5.32 -5.63
C PRO A 193 5.68 5.33 -5.76
N LEU A 194 5.14 4.81 -6.87
CA LEU A 194 3.69 4.87 -7.11
C LEU A 194 2.87 4.03 -6.12
N PRO A 195 3.18 2.75 -5.85
CA PRO A 195 2.47 1.98 -4.83
C PRO A 195 2.57 2.60 -3.43
N TYR A 196 3.72 3.18 -3.08
CA TYR A 196 3.87 3.86 -1.79
C TYR A 196 3.02 5.14 -1.70
N LEU A 197 3.02 5.97 -2.76
CA LEU A 197 2.19 7.17 -2.84
C LEU A 197 0.69 6.84 -2.80
N MET A 198 0.27 5.73 -3.40
CA MET A 198 -1.09 5.22 -3.26
C MET A 198 -1.39 4.82 -1.81
N ALA A 199 -0.47 4.15 -1.11
CA ALA A 199 -0.63 3.83 0.30
C ALA A 199 -0.68 5.09 1.21
N ALA A 200 0.05 6.15 0.84
CA ALA A 200 -0.03 7.46 1.51
C ALA A 200 -1.38 8.15 1.25
N HIS A 201 -1.87 8.13 0.00
CA HIS A 201 -3.19 8.64 -0.35
C HIS A 201 -4.31 7.88 0.36
N ASP A 202 -4.16 6.57 0.54
CA ASP A 202 -5.12 5.77 1.28
C ASP A 202 -5.25 6.18 2.76
N LEU A 203 -4.17 6.67 3.40
CA LEU A 203 -4.23 7.26 4.74
C LEU A 203 -5.02 8.57 4.73
N GLU A 204 -4.81 9.41 3.72
CA GLU A 204 -5.55 10.66 3.53
C GLU A 204 -7.05 10.38 3.35
N ALA A 205 -7.40 9.47 2.42
CA ALA A 205 -8.76 9.09 2.11
C ALA A 205 -9.50 8.46 3.30
N THR A 206 -8.78 7.88 4.25
CA THR A 206 -9.32 7.30 5.49
C THR A 206 -9.25 8.25 6.69
N GLN A 207 -9.11 9.56 6.44
CA GLN A 207 -9.15 10.61 7.46
C GLN A 207 -8.00 10.52 8.49
N GLN A 208 -6.81 10.10 8.05
CA GLN A 208 -5.59 10.06 8.85
C GLN A 208 -4.57 11.10 8.34
N PRO A 209 -4.89 12.41 8.35
CA PRO A 209 -4.08 13.43 7.66
C PRO A 209 -2.66 13.57 8.21
N VAL A 210 -2.46 13.37 9.53
CA VAL A 210 -1.12 13.42 10.14
C VAL A 210 -0.24 12.26 9.65
N ALA A 211 -0.81 11.06 9.55
CA ALA A 211 -0.11 9.90 9.02
C ALA A 211 0.17 10.08 7.52
N ALA A 212 -0.80 10.55 6.74
CA ALA A 212 -0.64 10.83 5.33
C ALA A 212 0.44 11.89 5.06
N GLU A 213 0.46 12.99 5.83
CA GLU A 213 1.49 14.03 5.75
C GLU A 213 2.88 13.45 6.03
N SER A 214 3.02 12.60 7.07
CA SER A 214 4.27 11.91 7.38
C SER A 214 4.74 11.01 6.23
N ALA A 215 3.82 10.28 5.59
CA ALA A 215 4.13 9.42 4.44
C ALA A 215 4.52 10.23 3.20
N TYR A 216 3.79 11.30 2.88
CA TYR A 216 4.14 12.15 1.74
C TYR A 216 5.48 12.88 1.96
N LEU A 217 5.82 13.28 3.19
CA LEU A 217 7.15 13.83 3.52
C LEU A 217 8.25 12.80 3.27
N ALA A 218 8.06 11.55 3.71
CA ALA A 218 9.01 10.48 3.45
C ALA A 218 9.15 10.20 1.94
N ALA A 219 8.03 10.17 1.20
CA ALA A 219 8.02 10.00 -0.24
C ALA A 219 8.73 11.14 -0.99
N ALA A 220 8.50 12.41 -0.61
CA ALA A 220 9.14 13.57 -1.22
C ALA A 220 10.67 13.53 -1.06
N LYS A 221 11.15 13.01 0.08
CA LYS A 221 12.59 12.81 0.33
C LYS A 221 13.16 11.63 -0.47
N ALA A 222 12.45 10.51 -0.53
CA ALA A 222 12.92 9.29 -1.20
C ALA A 222 12.87 9.39 -2.72
N TRP A 223 11.85 10.07 -3.26
CA TRP A 223 11.60 10.20 -4.69
C TRP A 223 11.29 11.66 -5.06
N PRO A 224 12.32 12.55 -5.06
CA PRO A 224 12.14 13.98 -5.34
C PRO A 224 11.63 14.28 -6.76
N ASP A 225 11.72 13.30 -7.66
CA ASP A 225 11.22 13.38 -9.04
C ASP A 225 9.75 12.94 -9.19
N GLN A 226 9.06 12.66 -8.08
CA GLN A 226 7.64 12.31 -8.08
C GLN A 226 6.75 13.49 -7.62
N PRO A 227 5.94 14.08 -8.52
CA PRO A 227 5.15 15.27 -8.21
C PRO A 227 4.02 15.02 -7.20
N ALA A 228 3.52 13.79 -7.13
CA ALA A 228 2.37 13.44 -6.30
C ALA A 228 2.62 13.62 -4.80
N ALA A 229 3.86 13.53 -4.31
CA ALA A 229 4.18 13.78 -2.91
C ALA A 229 3.93 15.25 -2.54
N LEU A 230 4.41 16.20 -3.36
CA LEU A 230 4.20 17.63 -3.14
C LEU A 230 2.72 18.01 -3.29
N LEU A 231 2.03 17.40 -4.27
CA LEU A 231 0.59 17.57 -4.45
C LEU A 231 -0.18 17.11 -3.20
N GLY A 232 0.15 15.92 -2.66
CA GLY A 232 -0.46 15.38 -1.45
C GLY A 232 -0.24 16.26 -0.22
N LEU A 233 0.99 16.74 0.00
CA LEU A 233 1.31 17.67 1.09
C LEU A 233 0.53 18.99 0.97
N GLY A 234 0.47 19.56 -0.24
CA GLY A 234 -0.30 20.75 -0.52
C GLY A 234 -1.80 20.54 -0.29
N ASN A 235 -2.35 19.40 -0.74
CA ASN A 235 -3.77 19.06 -0.56
C ASN A 235 -4.14 18.93 0.92
N ILE A 236 -3.31 18.25 1.74
CA ILE A 236 -3.52 18.13 3.18
C ILE A 236 -3.50 19.51 3.85
N ALA A 237 -2.48 20.32 3.56
CA ALA A 237 -2.38 21.68 4.10
C ALA A 237 -3.58 22.54 3.70
N TYR A 238 -4.04 22.41 2.45
CA TYR A 238 -5.21 23.11 1.94
C TYR A 238 -6.47 22.67 2.69
N GLN A 239 -6.75 21.36 2.80
CA GLN A 239 -7.93 20.88 3.54
C GLN A 239 -7.95 21.34 5.01
N GLN A 240 -6.79 21.54 5.63
CA GLN A 240 -6.65 22.05 7.00
C GLN A 240 -6.72 23.59 7.11
N GLY A 241 -6.90 24.32 6.01
CA GLY A 241 -6.94 25.78 6.01
C GLY A 241 -5.58 26.47 6.11
N ARG A 242 -4.48 25.70 6.02
CA ARG A 242 -3.10 26.22 6.02
C ARG A 242 -2.72 26.70 4.61
N TRP A 243 -3.45 27.68 4.09
CA TRP A 243 -3.35 28.14 2.70
C TRP A 243 -1.92 28.56 2.28
N ALA A 244 -1.18 29.21 3.18
CA ALA A 244 0.21 29.60 2.94
C ALA A 244 1.11 28.37 2.74
N VAL A 245 1.02 27.37 3.62
CA VAL A 245 1.80 26.13 3.51
C VAL A 245 1.38 25.32 2.27
N ALA A 246 0.08 25.31 1.94
CA ALA A 246 -0.40 24.69 0.70
C ALA A 246 0.24 25.34 -0.53
N ALA A 247 0.25 26.68 -0.58
CA ALA A 247 0.87 27.42 -1.67
C ALA A 247 2.38 27.16 -1.75
N GLU A 248 3.10 27.03 -0.64
CA GLU A 248 4.53 26.66 -0.64
C GLU A 248 4.78 25.29 -1.31
N HIS A 249 3.98 24.27 -0.98
CA HIS A 249 4.10 22.95 -1.59
C HIS A 249 3.72 22.96 -3.08
N TYR A 250 2.63 23.64 -3.45
CA TYR A 250 2.25 23.77 -4.86
C TYR A 250 3.27 24.59 -5.65
N GLN A 251 3.87 25.63 -5.06
CA GLN A 251 4.93 26.41 -5.69
C GLN A 251 6.20 25.57 -5.89
N ALA A 252 6.58 24.75 -4.91
CA ALA A 252 7.68 23.80 -5.08
C ALA A 252 7.39 22.79 -6.21
N MET A 253 6.13 22.34 -6.32
CA MET A 253 5.68 21.46 -7.40
C MET A 253 5.76 22.14 -8.77
N THR A 254 5.28 23.38 -8.91
CA THR A 254 5.33 24.11 -10.19
C THR A 254 6.75 24.50 -10.58
N TYR A 255 7.63 24.75 -9.61
CA TYR A 255 9.05 24.96 -9.86
C TYR A 255 9.72 23.69 -10.41
N ARG A 256 9.47 22.53 -9.81
CA ARG A 256 10.12 21.26 -10.20
C ARG A 256 9.47 20.59 -11.41
N PHE A 257 8.17 20.76 -11.58
CA PHE A 257 7.34 20.11 -12.60
C PHE A 257 6.45 21.15 -13.31
N PRO A 258 7.05 22.09 -14.06
CA PRO A 258 6.34 23.25 -14.62
C PRO A 258 5.25 22.88 -15.63
N ASP A 259 5.31 21.68 -16.22
CA ASP A 259 4.34 21.23 -17.23
C ASP A 259 3.09 20.56 -16.63
N ILE A 260 2.98 20.46 -15.29
CA ILE A 260 1.82 19.86 -14.62
C ILE A 260 0.78 20.94 -14.31
N ALA A 261 -0.22 21.05 -15.19
CA ALA A 261 -1.30 22.04 -15.09
C ALA A 261 -2.03 22.04 -13.73
N SER A 262 -2.25 20.88 -13.10
CA SER A 262 -2.93 20.80 -11.79
C SER A 262 -2.13 21.42 -10.65
N GLY A 263 -0.79 21.43 -10.71
CA GLY A 263 0.04 22.11 -9.72
C GLY A 263 -0.20 23.62 -9.74
N TRP A 264 -0.28 24.20 -10.95
CA TRP A 264 -0.58 25.62 -11.16
C TRP A 264 -2.00 25.99 -10.73
N ASN A 265 -3.00 25.17 -11.06
CA ASN A 265 -4.38 25.40 -10.61
C ASN A 265 -4.47 25.40 -9.08
N ASN A 266 -3.87 24.40 -8.42
CA ASN A 266 -3.91 24.29 -6.98
C ASN A 266 -3.14 25.42 -6.28
N LEU A 267 -2.02 25.88 -6.87
CA LEU A 267 -1.32 27.09 -6.43
C LEU A 267 -2.22 28.32 -6.51
N ALA A 268 -2.92 28.50 -7.64
CA ALA A 268 -3.84 29.61 -7.84
C ALA A 268 -4.96 29.62 -6.81
N GLU A 269 -5.59 28.47 -6.54
CA GLU A 269 -6.63 28.33 -5.52
C GLU A 269 -6.10 28.66 -4.11
N ALA A 270 -4.93 28.15 -3.74
CA ALA A 270 -4.31 28.42 -2.44
C ALA A 270 -3.94 29.91 -2.27
N GLN A 271 -3.43 30.56 -3.32
CA GLN A 271 -3.13 31.99 -3.33
C GLN A 271 -4.40 32.83 -3.25
N LEU A 272 -5.48 32.40 -3.90
CA LEU A 272 -6.77 33.07 -3.81
C LEU A 272 -7.35 33.02 -2.39
N LYS A 273 -7.22 31.90 -1.68
CA LYS A 273 -7.63 31.81 -0.26
C LYS A 273 -6.82 32.72 0.66
N GLN A 274 -5.58 33.04 0.28
CA GLN A 274 -4.76 34.07 0.93
C GLN A 274 -5.12 35.49 0.43
N GLY A 275 -5.95 35.61 -0.62
CA GLY A 275 -6.27 36.80 -1.39
C GLY A 275 -5.06 37.51 -2.01
N CYS A 276 -4.08 36.72 -2.45
CA CYS A 276 -3.04 37.13 -3.37
C CYS A 276 -3.57 37.04 -4.80
N THR A 277 -4.52 37.93 -5.15
CA THR A 277 -5.31 37.87 -6.38
C THR A 277 -4.46 37.88 -7.65
N GLU A 278 -3.46 38.77 -7.73
CA GLU A 278 -2.59 38.87 -8.91
C GLU A 278 -1.75 37.60 -9.14
N ALA A 279 -1.20 37.03 -8.05
CA ALA A 279 -0.45 35.78 -8.13
C ALA A 279 -1.35 34.60 -8.53
N ALA A 280 -2.56 34.56 -7.99
CA ALA A 280 -3.55 33.53 -8.32
C ALA A 280 -3.97 33.60 -9.80
N GLU A 281 -4.20 34.80 -10.33
CA GLU A 281 -4.49 35.02 -11.75
C GLU A 281 -3.33 34.48 -12.62
N ALA A 282 -2.09 34.88 -12.34
CA ALA A 282 -0.91 34.43 -13.10
C ALA A 282 -0.74 32.90 -13.09
N ALA A 283 -0.93 32.26 -11.93
CA ALA A 283 -0.89 30.80 -11.82
C ALA A 283 -2.02 30.14 -12.62
N SER A 284 -3.25 30.69 -12.55
CA SER A 284 -4.40 30.15 -13.30
C SER A 284 -4.26 30.28 -14.82
N ILE A 285 -3.64 31.36 -15.32
CA ILE A 285 -3.28 31.53 -16.74
C ILE A 285 -2.35 30.41 -17.18
N THR A 286 -1.36 30.07 -16.36
CA THR A 286 -0.42 28.98 -16.67
C THR A 286 -1.13 27.63 -16.67
N ALA A 287 -2.01 27.37 -15.69
CA ALA A 287 -2.82 26.17 -15.65
C ALA A 287 -3.72 26.02 -16.89
N ASN A 288 -4.42 27.09 -17.28
CA ASN A 288 -5.26 27.14 -18.48
C ASN A 288 -4.43 26.96 -19.76
N ARG A 289 -3.25 27.58 -19.88
CA ARG A 289 -2.36 27.40 -21.03
C ARG A 289 -1.94 25.93 -21.22
N LEU A 290 -1.66 25.23 -20.12
CA LEU A 290 -1.23 23.83 -20.14
C LEU A 290 -2.39 22.85 -20.35
N ALA A 291 -3.61 23.18 -19.88
CA ALA A 291 -4.80 22.35 -20.05
C ALA A 291 -6.09 23.20 -20.19
N PRO A 292 -6.33 23.81 -21.36
CA PRO A 292 -7.38 24.82 -21.54
C PRO A 292 -8.80 24.26 -21.44
N ASP A 293 -8.99 22.98 -21.73
CA ASP A 293 -10.29 22.30 -21.60
C ASP A 293 -10.64 21.93 -20.14
N ARG A 294 -9.68 22.07 -19.22
CA ARG A 294 -9.81 21.61 -17.83
C ARG A 294 -9.80 22.75 -16.81
N PHE A 295 -8.95 23.75 -17.00
CA PHE A 295 -8.75 24.84 -16.03
C PHE A 295 -9.11 26.19 -16.64
N PHE A 296 -9.69 27.07 -15.84
CA PHE A 296 -10.12 28.41 -16.25
C PHE A 296 -9.24 29.47 -15.60
N VAL A 297 -9.13 30.63 -16.26
CA VAL A 297 -8.44 31.79 -15.68
C VAL A 297 -9.30 32.39 -14.57
N ILE A 298 -8.68 32.62 -13.41
CA ILE A 298 -9.28 33.32 -12.28
C ILE A 298 -9.05 34.82 -12.51
N THR A 299 -10.11 35.60 -12.71
CA THR A 299 -10.01 37.06 -12.89
C THR A 299 -10.41 37.79 -11.61
N PRO A 300 -9.86 38.99 -11.33
CA PRO A 300 -10.29 39.82 -10.21
C PRO A 300 -11.80 40.10 -10.18
N GLU A 301 -12.43 40.22 -11.35
CA GLU A 301 -13.88 40.39 -11.50
C GLU A 301 -14.69 39.16 -11.10
N SER A 302 -14.15 37.95 -11.31
CA SER A 302 -14.77 36.70 -10.84
C SER A 302 -14.75 36.54 -9.31
N LEU A 303 -14.01 37.40 -8.60
CA LEU A 303 -13.71 37.28 -7.18
C LEU A 303 -14.30 38.39 -6.31
N ALA A 304 -14.91 39.42 -6.90
CA ALA A 304 -15.35 40.61 -6.19
C ALA A 304 -16.36 40.31 -5.06
N PRO A 305 -16.00 40.50 -3.78
CA PRO A 305 -16.97 40.65 -2.71
C PRO A 305 -17.53 42.09 -2.75
N LYS A 306 -18.81 42.28 -2.39
CA LYS A 306 -19.51 43.59 -2.35
C LYS A 306 -18.92 44.64 -1.39
N SER A 307 -17.78 44.43 -0.75
CA SER A 307 -17.21 45.39 0.20
C SER A 307 -15.69 45.43 0.12
N SER A 308 -15.19 46.64 -0.09
CA SER A 308 -13.79 47.05 -0.02
C SER A 308 -13.28 46.97 1.40
N ASP A 309 -12.39 46.01 1.68
CA ASP A 309 -11.48 46.14 2.81
C ASP A 309 -10.10 45.62 2.40
N VAL A 310 -9.17 46.56 2.18
CA VAL A 310 -7.80 46.29 1.78
C VAL A 310 -6.89 47.04 2.75
N SER A 311 -6.22 46.32 3.63
CA SER A 311 -4.83 46.60 4.04
C SER A 311 -4.39 45.59 5.10
N MET A 312 -3.86 44.45 4.66
CA MET A 312 -2.80 43.76 5.40
C MET A 312 -1.70 43.46 4.39
N THR A 313 -0.45 43.71 4.75
CA THR A 313 0.74 43.34 3.97
C THR A 313 0.80 41.82 3.88
N ARG A 314 0.16 41.27 2.83
CA ARG A 314 0.21 39.84 2.53
C ARG A 314 1.55 39.58 1.86
N ASN A 315 2.32 38.62 2.39
CA ASN A 315 3.55 38.19 1.77
C ASN A 315 3.19 37.29 0.58
N CYS A 316 2.74 37.90 -0.52
CA CYS A 316 2.38 37.20 -1.73
C CYS A 316 3.66 36.90 -2.52
N PRO A 317 4.09 35.64 -2.65
CA PRO A 317 5.25 35.32 -3.47
C PRO A 317 5.00 35.80 -4.90
N ALA A 318 5.94 36.58 -5.43
CA ALA A 318 5.84 37.10 -6.79
C ALA A 318 5.72 35.93 -7.77
N PRO A 319 4.91 36.07 -8.85
CA PRO A 319 4.88 35.06 -9.90
C PRO A 319 6.31 34.90 -10.44
N SER A 320 6.88 33.71 -10.27
CA SER A 320 8.16 33.38 -10.88
C SER A 320 7.97 33.43 -12.39
N ALA A 321 8.45 34.49 -13.03
CA ALA A 321 8.46 34.60 -14.48
C ALA A 321 9.32 33.46 -15.03
N TYR A 322 8.70 32.60 -15.84
CA TYR A 322 9.39 31.68 -16.73
C TYR A 322 9.07 32.08 -18.16
#